data_AF-A0A4Q2YB47-F1
#
_entry.id   AF-A0A4Q2YB47-F1
#
_cell.length_a   1.000
_cell.length_b   1.000
_cell.length_c   1.000
_cell.angle_alpha   90.00
_cell.angle_beta   90.00
_cell.angle_gamma   90.00
#
_symmetry.space_group_name_H-M   'P 1'
#
loop_
_entity.id
_entity.type
_entity.pdbx_description
1 polymer ?
#
loop_
_entity_poly.entity_id
_entity_poly.type
_entity_poly.pdbx_seq_one_letter_code
_entity_poly.pdbx_strand_id
1 'polypeptide(L)'
;MPRHAFQFPHEVVVAVRQHVEKAVNSIRADSARQEANYTAKLLGKLEGRAYDGPHGSVVFDTTIFDDRGPNSAENRIGADHAITATISDGKRTIRKAILVQAKLGKIEELAKRDYKFLEEQIRKMRRLVDAPKVMQIPQSGAFYYPEIVSGTNLIEGKDYKPVSLAKYFTTRVLTTLDGCTDPEIVSTVQQSTLSRVNISAKIKI
;
A
#
# COMPACT_ATOMS: atom_id res chain seq x y z
N MET A 1 6.42 -8.30 17.49
CA MET A 1 5.26 -9.10 17.05
C MET A 1 4.14 -8.16 16.65
N PRO A 2 3.46 -8.34 15.50
CA PRO A 2 2.32 -7.50 15.16
C PRO A 2 1.20 -7.70 16.18
N ARG A 3 0.61 -6.59 16.66
CA ARG A 3 -0.55 -6.65 17.55
C ARG A 3 -1.77 -7.04 16.69
N HIS A 4 -2.39 -8.17 17.02
CA HIS A 4 -3.64 -8.59 16.39
C HIS A 4 -4.76 -7.65 16.80
N ALA A 5 -5.47 -7.09 15.83
CA ALA A 5 -6.51 -6.10 16.09
C ALA A 5 -7.92 -6.68 16.00
N PHE A 6 -8.10 -7.69 15.15
CA PHE A 6 -9.40 -8.30 14.86
C PHE A 6 -9.25 -9.80 14.62
N GLN A 7 -10.25 -10.57 15.02
CA GLN A 7 -10.49 -11.93 14.57
C GLN A 7 -11.75 -11.92 13.72
N PHE A 8 -11.57 -11.98 12.41
CA PHE A 8 -12.70 -12.04 11.47
C PHE A 8 -13.06 -13.49 11.15
N PRO A 9 -14.36 -13.78 10.94
CA PRO A 9 -14.80 -15.06 10.37
C PRO A 9 -14.16 -15.31 9.00
N HIS A 10 -14.10 -16.59 8.63
CA HIS A 10 -13.49 -17.03 7.37
C HIS A 10 -14.10 -16.33 6.14
N GLU A 11 -15.40 -16.07 6.15
CA GLU A 11 -16.09 -15.43 5.02
C GLU A 11 -15.58 -14.01 4.72
N VAL A 12 -15.25 -13.22 5.75
CA VAL A 12 -14.72 -11.85 5.58
C VAL A 12 -13.33 -11.93 4.95
N VAL A 13 -12.50 -12.86 5.41
CA VAL A 13 -11.16 -13.12 4.86
C VAL A 13 -11.26 -13.54 3.39
N VAL A 14 -12.22 -14.40 3.05
CA VAL A 14 -12.47 -14.84 1.68
C VAL A 14 -12.96 -13.68 0.80
N ALA A 15 -13.90 -12.86 1.28
CA ALA A 15 -14.43 -11.72 0.55
C ALA A 15 -13.33 -10.70 0.23
N VAL A 16 -12.50 -10.35 1.23
CA VAL A 16 -11.36 -9.44 1.04
C VAL A 16 -10.36 -10.03 0.04
N ARG A 17 -10.03 -11.33 0.14
CA ARG A 17 -9.14 -11.99 -0.83
C ARG A 17 -9.69 -11.89 -2.25
N GLN A 18 -10.95 -12.26 -2.45
CA GLN A 18 -11.60 -12.26 -3.75
C GLN A 18 -11.69 -10.86 -4.35
N HIS A 19 -11.94 -9.85 -3.52
CA HIS A 19 -11.94 -8.45 -3.96
C HIS A 19 -10.58 -8.05 -4.54
N VAL A 20 -9.49 -8.33 -3.81
CA VAL A 20 -8.12 -8.00 -4.26
C VAL A 20 -7.72 -8.83 -5.49
N GLU A 21 -8.00 -10.13 -5.49
CA GLU A 21 -7.70 -11.01 -6.65
C GLU A 21 -8.46 -10.57 -7.90
N LYS A 22 -9.74 -10.18 -7.76
CA LYS A 22 -10.54 -9.64 -8.87
C LYS A 22 -9.93 -8.36 -9.42
N ALA A 23 -9.47 -7.45 -8.56
CA ALA A 23 -8.82 -6.21 -8.99
C ALA A 23 -7.56 -6.51 -9.81
N VAL A 24 -6.66 -7.36 -9.29
CA VAL A 24 -5.42 -7.79 -9.95
C VAL A 24 -5.69 -8.48 -11.28
N ASN A 25 -6.56 -9.49 -11.30
CA ASN A 25 -6.80 -10.34 -12.47
C ASN A 25 -7.58 -9.62 -13.58
N SER A 26 -8.19 -8.47 -13.29
CA SER A 26 -8.91 -7.67 -14.30
C SER A 26 -8.01 -6.85 -15.21
N ILE A 27 -6.70 -6.77 -14.92
CA ILE A 27 -5.75 -5.90 -15.63
C ILE A 27 -4.77 -6.76 -16.42
N ARG A 28 -4.87 -6.64 -17.75
CA ARG A 28 -3.90 -7.25 -18.67
C ARG A 28 -2.67 -6.36 -18.82
N ALA A 29 -1.50 -7.00 -18.91
CA ALA A 29 -0.21 -6.33 -18.99
C ALA A 29 -0.03 -5.49 -20.26
N ASP A 30 -0.57 -5.98 -21.38
CA ASP A 30 -0.60 -5.26 -22.67
C ASP A 30 -1.26 -3.87 -22.56
N SER A 31 -2.31 -3.74 -21.75
CA SER A 31 -3.07 -2.52 -21.54
C SER A 31 -2.42 -1.53 -20.56
N ALA A 32 -1.35 -1.93 -19.87
CA ALA A 32 -0.80 -1.20 -18.73
C ALA A 32 0.73 -1.37 -18.59
N ARG A 33 1.46 -1.15 -19.68
CA ARG A 33 2.93 -1.35 -19.73
C ARG A 33 3.75 -0.33 -18.92
N GLN A 34 3.13 0.77 -18.50
CA GLN A 34 3.77 1.80 -17.69
C GLN A 34 3.32 1.67 -16.23
N GLU A 35 4.26 1.86 -15.31
CA GLU A 35 4.06 1.68 -13.87
C GLU A 35 2.88 2.50 -13.35
N ALA A 36 2.86 3.81 -13.65
CA ALA A 36 1.78 4.70 -13.26
C ALA A 36 0.40 4.25 -13.79
N ASN A 37 0.35 3.76 -15.04
CA ASN A 37 -0.90 3.30 -15.64
C ASN A 37 -1.43 2.01 -15.00
N TYR A 38 -0.53 1.06 -14.71
CA TYR A 38 -0.91 -0.16 -14.00
C TYR A 38 -1.39 0.16 -12.59
N THR A 39 -0.61 0.95 -11.85
CA THR A 39 -0.94 1.35 -10.48
C THR A 39 -2.27 2.08 -10.43
N ALA A 40 -2.52 3.05 -11.32
CA ALA A 40 -3.80 3.76 -11.36
C ALA A 40 -4.99 2.84 -11.63
N LYS A 41 -4.86 1.91 -12.58
CA LYS A 41 -5.90 0.91 -12.88
C LYS A 41 -6.14 -0.03 -11.70
N LEU A 42 -5.07 -0.53 -11.07
CA LEU A 42 -5.15 -1.43 -9.93
C LEU A 42 -5.87 -0.74 -8.76
N LEU A 43 -5.50 0.49 -8.44
CA LEU A 43 -6.08 1.24 -7.34
C LEU A 43 -7.56 1.56 -7.60
N GLY A 44 -7.92 2.01 -8.81
CA GLY A 44 -9.33 2.23 -9.16
C GLY A 44 -10.19 0.96 -9.12
N LYS A 45 -9.59 -0.23 -9.30
CA LYS A 45 -10.30 -1.52 -9.14
C LYS A 45 -10.32 -2.02 -7.70
N LEU A 46 -9.35 -1.63 -6.89
CA LEU A 46 -9.24 -1.98 -5.49
C LEU A 46 -10.15 -1.10 -4.61
N GLU A 47 -10.39 0.14 -5.03
CA GLU A 47 -11.22 1.09 -4.31
C GLU A 47 -12.66 0.60 -4.10
N GLY A 48 -13.20 0.94 -2.94
CA GLY A 48 -14.57 0.62 -2.55
C GLY A 48 -14.64 -0.49 -1.51
N ARG A 49 -15.84 -1.07 -1.41
CA ARG A 49 -16.18 -2.00 -0.34
C ARG A 49 -15.84 -3.43 -0.72
N ALA A 50 -14.92 -4.04 0.04
CA ALA A 50 -14.53 -5.43 -0.11
C ALA A 50 -15.45 -6.39 0.67
N TYR A 51 -16.08 -5.90 1.74
CA TYR A 51 -17.04 -6.66 2.53
C TYR A 51 -18.05 -5.72 3.21
N ASP A 52 -19.32 -6.11 3.22
CA ASP A 52 -20.42 -5.51 3.99
C ASP A 52 -21.32 -6.64 4.47
N GLY A 53 -21.50 -6.79 5.77
CA GLY A 53 -22.34 -7.87 6.26
C GLY A 53 -22.50 -7.91 7.77
N PRO A 54 -23.07 -9.01 8.30
CA PRO A 54 -23.37 -9.16 9.72
C PRO A 54 -22.13 -9.03 10.64
N HIS A 55 -20.94 -9.27 10.09
CA HIS A 55 -19.67 -9.23 10.80
C HIS A 55 -18.91 -7.90 10.64
N GLY A 56 -19.59 -6.87 10.14
CA GLY A 56 -19.04 -5.53 9.97
C GLY A 56 -18.72 -5.21 8.50
N SER A 57 -17.68 -4.41 8.27
CA SER A 57 -17.36 -3.92 6.93
C SER A 57 -15.86 -3.72 6.72
N VAL A 58 -15.43 -3.86 5.46
CA VAL A 58 -14.07 -3.58 5.02
C VAL A 58 -14.14 -2.73 3.76
N VAL A 59 -13.59 -1.52 3.84
CA VAL A 59 -13.57 -0.54 2.75
C VAL A 59 -12.13 -0.12 2.49
N PHE A 60 -11.78 0.00 1.21
CA PHE A 60 -10.49 0.51 0.75
C PHE A 60 -10.70 1.83 0.02
N ASP A 61 -10.05 2.89 0.50
CA ASP A 61 -9.91 4.15 -0.22
C ASP A 61 -8.49 4.22 -0.78
N THR A 62 -8.33 4.65 -2.02
CA THR A 62 -7.01 4.75 -2.66
C THR A 62 -6.65 6.20 -2.94
N THR A 63 -5.36 6.51 -2.91
CA THR A 63 -4.87 7.84 -3.28
C THR A 63 -3.59 7.69 -4.06
N ILE A 64 -3.56 8.25 -5.27
CA ILE A 64 -2.36 8.34 -6.09
C ILE A 64 -1.74 9.70 -5.81
N PHE A 65 -0.43 9.72 -5.57
CA PHE A 65 0.29 10.96 -5.36
C PHE A 65 0.75 11.53 -6.70
N ASP A 66 0.36 12.77 -7.00
CA ASP A 66 0.72 13.41 -8.26
C ASP A 66 2.20 13.75 -8.31
N ASP A 67 2.80 13.45 -9.46
CA ASP A 67 4.23 13.53 -9.73
C ASP A 67 4.66 14.85 -10.42
N ARG A 68 3.71 15.75 -10.68
CA ARG A 68 3.94 16.95 -11.51
C ARG A 68 4.16 18.22 -10.69
N GLY A 69 5.43 18.61 -10.54
CA GLY A 69 5.86 19.97 -10.18
C GLY A 69 6.99 20.04 -9.13
N PRO A 70 7.75 21.16 -9.09
CA PRO A 70 8.62 21.44 -7.95
C PRO A 70 7.71 21.59 -6.71
N ASN A 71 7.80 20.65 -5.76
CA ASN A 71 6.87 20.39 -4.63
C ASN A 71 5.85 19.24 -4.82
N SER A 72 6.02 18.36 -5.81
CA SER A 72 5.16 17.17 -5.96
C SER A 72 5.12 16.33 -4.67
N ALA A 73 3.95 15.76 -4.41
CA ALA A 73 3.69 14.91 -3.25
C ALA A 73 4.68 13.74 -3.16
N GLU A 74 4.96 13.11 -4.31
CA GLU A 74 5.93 12.01 -4.42
C GLU A 74 7.33 12.45 -3.99
N ASN A 75 7.78 13.64 -4.41
CA ASN A 75 9.10 14.13 -4.03
C ASN A 75 9.26 14.30 -2.51
N ARG A 76 8.18 14.62 -1.80
CA ARG A 76 8.16 14.85 -0.34
C ARG A 76 8.00 13.56 0.45
N ILE A 77 7.15 12.65 -0.01
CA ILE A 77 6.73 11.46 0.73
C ILE A 77 7.48 10.21 0.29
N GLY A 78 7.86 10.13 -0.98
CA GLY A 78 8.49 8.97 -1.60
C GLY A 78 7.59 7.74 -1.73
N ALA A 79 6.29 7.97 -1.83
CA ALA A 79 5.31 6.96 -2.19
C ALA A 79 4.66 7.35 -3.51
N ASP A 80 4.31 6.36 -4.32
CA ASP A 80 3.46 6.56 -5.51
C ASP A 80 1.99 6.63 -5.12
N HIS A 81 1.61 5.92 -4.06
CA HIS A 81 0.23 5.87 -3.60
C HIS A 81 0.09 5.50 -2.13
N ALA A 82 -1.13 5.69 -1.63
CA ALA A 82 -1.60 5.20 -0.36
C ALA A 82 -2.87 4.37 -0.52
N ILE A 83 -3.02 3.40 0.37
CA ILE A 83 -4.27 2.66 0.54
C ILE A 83 -4.71 2.86 1.98
N THR A 84 -5.92 3.39 2.16
CA THR A 84 -6.56 3.49 3.47
C THR A 84 -7.55 2.35 3.63
N ALA A 85 -7.29 1.45 4.57
CA ALA A 85 -8.21 0.40 4.93
C ALA A 85 -9.04 0.83 6.15
N THR A 86 -10.35 0.96 5.95
CA THR A 86 -11.32 1.15 7.03
C THR A 86 -11.95 -0.19 7.34
N ILE A 87 -11.71 -0.69 8.55
CA ILE A 87 -12.12 -2.02 9.01
C ILE A 87 -12.99 -1.85 10.23
N SER A 88 -14.21 -2.39 10.17
CA SER A 88 -15.16 -2.38 11.27
C SER A 88 -15.65 -3.79 11.59
N ASP A 89 -15.75 -4.15 12.87
CA ASP A 89 -16.37 -5.40 13.35
C ASP A 89 -17.78 -5.17 13.93
N GLY A 90 -18.36 -4.00 13.67
CA GLY A 90 -19.64 -3.55 14.25
C GLY A 90 -19.54 -2.97 15.66
N LYS A 91 -18.42 -3.15 16.36
CA LYS A 91 -18.16 -2.56 17.69
C LYS A 91 -17.07 -1.51 17.66
N ARG A 92 -16.05 -1.73 16.82
CA ARG A 92 -14.86 -0.90 16.69
C ARG A 92 -14.57 -0.69 15.21
N THR A 93 -14.10 0.50 14.89
CA THR A 93 -13.61 0.84 13.57
C THR A 93 -12.15 1.28 13.68
N ILE A 94 -11.29 0.69 12.86
CA ILE A 94 -9.90 1.11 12.71
C ILE A 94 -9.67 1.55 11.26
N ARG A 95 -8.92 2.64 11.12
CA ARG A 95 -8.44 3.14 9.82
C ARG A 95 -6.94 2.98 9.77
N LYS A 96 -6.42 2.47 8.66
CA LYS A 96 -4.98 2.21 8.47
C LYS A 96 -4.53 2.78 7.15
N ALA A 97 -3.52 3.64 7.17
CA ALA A 97 -2.84 4.13 5.98
C ALA A 97 -1.66 3.22 5.64
N ILE A 98 -1.58 2.77 4.40
CA ILE A 98 -0.48 1.97 3.87
C ILE A 98 0.18 2.79 2.77
N LEU A 99 1.39 3.29 3.03
CA LEU A 99 2.21 3.97 2.01
C LEU A 99 2.97 2.94 1.18
N VAL A 100 2.88 3.09 -0.14
CA VAL A 100 3.42 2.13 -1.09
C VAL A 100 4.19 2.84 -2.20
N GLN A 101 5.43 2.39 -2.42
CA GLN A 101 6.15 2.64 -3.67
C GLN A 101 5.98 1.44 -4.60
N ALA A 102 5.48 1.66 -5.81
CA ALA A 102 5.36 0.65 -6.84
C ALA A 102 6.65 0.52 -7.65
N LYS A 103 6.95 -0.69 -8.13
CA LYS A 103 7.97 -0.96 -9.13
C LYS A 103 7.49 -2.02 -10.11
N LEU A 104 7.52 -1.73 -11.41
CA LEU A 104 7.35 -2.77 -12.44
C LEU A 104 8.52 -3.77 -12.42
N GLY A 105 8.21 -5.06 -12.55
CA GLY A 105 9.20 -6.14 -12.46
C GLY A 105 9.51 -6.53 -11.02
N LYS A 106 10.60 -7.28 -10.82
CA LYS A 106 11.09 -7.64 -9.48
C LYS A 106 12.12 -6.63 -9.00
N ILE A 107 12.17 -6.42 -7.68
CA ILE A 107 13.15 -5.52 -7.06
C ILE A 107 14.59 -5.99 -7.32
N GLU A 108 14.80 -7.30 -7.32
CA GLU A 108 16.11 -7.94 -7.57
C GLU A 108 16.66 -7.67 -8.98
N GLU A 109 15.78 -7.31 -9.92
CA GLU A 109 16.11 -7.04 -11.32
C GLU A 109 16.36 -5.54 -11.58
N LEU A 110 16.18 -4.68 -10.57
CA LEU A 110 16.37 -3.24 -10.71
C LEU A 110 17.84 -2.90 -10.98
N ALA A 111 18.05 -1.94 -11.88
CA ALA A 111 19.38 -1.35 -12.06
C ALA A 111 19.84 -0.69 -10.74
N LYS A 112 21.15 -0.69 -10.49
CA LYS A 112 21.73 -0.10 -9.26
C LYS A 112 21.26 1.33 -9.00
N ARG A 113 21.05 2.12 -10.07
CA ARG A 113 20.55 3.49 -9.97
C ARG A 113 19.10 3.54 -9.48
N ASP A 114 18.23 2.73 -10.05
CA ASP A 114 16.81 2.68 -9.71
C ASP A 114 16.60 2.11 -8.30
N TYR A 115 17.44 1.13 -7.92
CA TYR A 115 17.45 0.61 -6.56
C TYR A 115 17.84 1.69 -5.53
N LYS A 116 18.91 2.47 -5.78
CA LYS A 116 19.29 3.59 -4.91
C LYS A 116 18.16 4.62 -4.78
N PHE A 117 17.51 4.94 -5.89
CA PHE A 117 16.37 5.85 -5.88
C PHE A 117 15.21 5.28 -5.04
N LEU A 118 14.90 4.00 -5.20
CA LEU A 118 13.90 3.30 -4.38
C LEU A 118 14.25 3.37 -2.88
N GLU A 119 15.52 3.17 -2.49
CA GLU A 119 15.94 3.31 -1.09
C GLU A 119 15.69 4.71 -0.54
N GLU A 120 15.99 5.76 -1.32
CA GLU A 120 15.71 7.14 -0.93
C GLU A 120 14.22 7.37 -0.72
N GLN A 121 13.37 6.85 -1.61
CA GLN A 121 11.91 6.96 -1.50
C GLN A 121 11.39 6.24 -0.25
N ILE A 122 11.89 5.03 0.05
CA ILE A 122 11.55 4.32 1.28
C ILE A 122 11.97 5.10 2.53
N ARG A 123 13.15 5.73 2.52
CA ARG A 123 13.60 6.57 3.64
C ARG A 123 12.69 7.78 3.86
N LYS A 124 12.14 8.38 2.80
CA LYS A 124 11.14 9.45 2.94
C LYS A 124 9.85 8.91 3.54
N MET A 125 9.34 7.78 3.06
CA MET A 125 8.13 7.17 3.62
C MET A 125 8.29 6.82 5.10
N ARG A 126 9.46 6.32 5.52
CA ARG A 126 9.78 6.00 6.93
C ARG A 126 9.67 7.19 7.87
N ARG A 127 9.73 8.43 7.36
CA ARG A 127 9.54 9.64 8.19
C ARG A 127 8.08 9.84 8.58
N LEU A 128 7.14 9.21 7.87
CA LEU A 128 5.70 9.34 8.09
C LEU A 128 5.08 8.07 8.67
N VAL A 129 5.59 6.90 8.28
CA VAL A 129 5.06 5.60 8.73
C VAL A 129 6.19 4.65 9.11
N ASP A 130 6.00 3.87 10.17
CA ASP A 130 7.04 2.95 10.67
C ASP A 130 7.35 1.79 9.70
N ALA A 131 6.36 1.40 8.90
CA ALA A 131 6.40 0.19 8.09
C ALA A 131 5.98 0.44 6.63
N PRO A 132 6.75 1.24 5.86
CA PRO A 132 6.45 1.48 4.45
C PRO A 132 6.55 0.20 3.63
N LYS A 133 5.81 0.15 2.53
CA LYS A 133 5.73 -1.01 1.66
C LYS A 133 6.28 -0.69 0.28
N VAL A 134 6.83 -1.72 -0.36
CA VAL A 134 7.15 -1.70 -1.78
C VAL A 134 6.27 -2.71 -2.46
N MET A 135 5.61 -2.33 -3.55
CA MET A 135 4.86 -3.23 -4.40
C MET A 135 5.67 -3.52 -5.65
N GLN A 136 6.25 -4.72 -5.72
CA GLN A 136 6.85 -5.19 -6.96
C GLN A 136 5.77 -5.81 -7.85
N ILE A 137 5.83 -5.58 -9.15
CA ILE A 137 4.78 -5.94 -10.11
C ILE A 137 5.41 -6.82 -11.21
N PRO A 138 5.77 -8.08 -10.89
CA PRO A 138 6.30 -9.00 -11.88
C PRO A 138 5.22 -9.35 -12.92
N GLN A 139 5.65 -9.49 -14.17
CA GLN A 139 4.81 -9.96 -15.26
C GLN A 139 4.99 -11.47 -15.43
N SER A 140 3.88 -12.18 -15.66
CA SER A 140 3.92 -13.56 -16.16
C SER A 140 2.85 -13.74 -17.23
N GLY A 141 3.31 -13.99 -18.46
CA GLY A 141 2.45 -14.02 -19.63
C GLY A 141 1.74 -12.69 -19.87
N ALA A 142 0.41 -12.73 -19.98
CA ALA A 142 -0.43 -11.56 -20.26
C ALA A 142 -0.86 -10.77 -19.01
N PHE A 143 -0.41 -11.16 -17.81
CA PHE A 143 -0.87 -10.61 -16.54
C PHE A 143 0.29 -10.17 -15.64
N TYR A 144 -0.03 -9.28 -14.71
CA TYR A 144 0.84 -8.86 -13.63
C TYR A 144 0.40 -9.49 -12.31
N TYR A 145 1.37 -9.81 -11.45
CA TYR A 145 1.15 -10.45 -10.16
C TYR A 145 1.79 -9.63 -9.04
N PRO A 146 1.14 -8.54 -8.58
CA PRO A 146 1.72 -7.64 -7.62
C PRO A 146 1.97 -8.33 -6.28
N GLU A 147 3.15 -8.08 -5.73
CA GLU A 147 3.62 -8.61 -4.45
C GLU A 147 4.11 -7.48 -3.56
N ILE A 148 3.83 -7.58 -2.28
CA ILE A 148 4.25 -6.63 -1.26
C ILE A 148 5.51 -7.11 -0.57
N VAL A 149 6.45 -6.18 -0.45
CA VAL A 149 7.72 -6.32 0.26
C VAL A 149 7.80 -5.27 1.38
N SER A 150 8.45 -5.65 2.48
CA SER A 150 8.76 -4.71 3.57
C SER A 150 9.84 -3.74 3.12
N GLY A 151 9.49 -2.46 2.97
CA GLY A 151 10.48 -1.42 2.64
C GLY A 151 11.57 -1.31 3.72
N THR A 152 11.18 -1.48 4.99
CA THR A 152 12.11 -1.50 6.13
C THR A 152 13.15 -2.61 6.01
N ASN A 153 12.75 -3.85 5.67
CA ASN A 153 13.70 -4.95 5.52
C ASN A 153 14.64 -4.68 4.36
N LEU A 154 14.11 -4.16 3.25
CA LEU A 154 14.85 -3.86 2.03
C LEU A 154 16.01 -2.88 2.31
N ILE A 155 15.73 -1.73 2.95
CA ILE A 155 16.78 -0.73 3.22
C ILE A 155 17.72 -1.09 4.39
N GLU A 156 17.34 -2.07 5.21
CA GLU A 156 18.17 -2.60 6.30
C GLU A 156 19.01 -3.81 5.85
N GLY A 157 18.91 -4.22 4.59
CA GLY A 157 19.62 -5.39 4.06
C GLY A 157 19.20 -6.70 4.73
N LYS A 158 17.98 -6.74 5.29
CA LYS A 158 17.43 -7.94 5.92
C LYS A 158 16.69 -8.77 4.88
N ASP A 159 16.70 -10.08 5.10
CA ASP A 159 15.88 -11.00 4.31
C ASP A 159 14.41 -10.53 4.31
N TYR A 160 13.83 -10.56 3.12
CA TYR A 160 12.43 -10.31 2.88
C TYR A 160 11.84 -11.41 2.01
N LYS A 161 10.54 -11.63 2.15
CA LYS A 161 9.78 -12.55 1.31
C LYS A 161 8.66 -11.77 0.67
N PRO A 162 8.63 -11.66 -0.68
CA PRO A 162 7.47 -11.11 -1.37
C PRO A 162 6.21 -11.89 -1.00
N VAL A 163 5.11 -11.18 -0.80
CA VAL A 163 3.81 -11.76 -0.49
C VAL A 163 2.81 -11.23 -1.49
N SER A 164 2.03 -12.10 -2.16
CA SER A 164 1.00 -11.64 -3.09
C SER A 164 0.08 -10.60 -2.44
N LEU A 165 -0.37 -9.62 -3.22
CA LEU A 165 -1.20 -8.52 -2.70
C LEU A 165 -2.41 -9.04 -1.90
N ALA A 166 -3.13 -10.04 -2.42
CA ALA A 166 -4.28 -10.63 -1.74
C ALA A 166 -3.92 -11.28 -0.39
N LYS A 167 -2.79 -11.98 -0.32
CA LYS A 167 -2.30 -12.57 0.93
C LYS A 167 -1.85 -11.48 1.91
N TYR A 168 -1.22 -10.40 1.44
CA TYR A 168 -0.87 -9.26 2.29
C TYR A 168 -2.11 -8.63 2.95
N PHE A 169 -3.16 -8.38 2.18
CA PHE A 169 -4.40 -7.79 2.71
C PHE A 169 -5.07 -8.68 3.76
N THR A 170 -5.17 -9.98 3.48
CA THR A 170 -5.85 -10.92 4.39
C THR A 170 -5.05 -11.26 5.64
N THR A 171 -3.72 -11.34 5.55
CA THR A 171 -2.87 -11.78 6.68
C THR A 171 -2.24 -10.66 7.47
N ARG A 172 -2.23 -9.43 6.93
CA ARG A 172 -1.59 -8.27 7.57
C ARG A 172 -2.57 -7.13 7.76
N VAL A 173 -3.18 -6.64 6.68
CA VAL A 173 -4.05 -5.46 6.74
C VAL A 173 -5.31 -5.75 7.56
N LEU A 174 -5.94 -6.90 7.36
CA LEU A 174 -7.18 -7.26 8.05
C LEU A 174 -6.95 -7.64 9.52
N THR A 175 -5.97 -8.50 9.78
CA THR A 175 -5.81 -9.19 11.08
C THR A 175 -4.84 -8.50 12.05
N THR A 176 -4.01 -7.58 11.57
CA THR A 176 -2.97 -6.91 12.39
C THR A 176 -3.01 -5.40 12.24
N LEU A 177 -2.27 -4.67 13.06
CA LEU A 177 -2.05 -3.22 12.89
C LEU A 177 -0.95 -2.89 11.86
N ASP A 178 -0.73 -3.72 10.83
CA ASP A 178 0.20 -3.41 9.75
C ASP A 178 -0.37 -2.27 8.89
N GLY A 179 0.26 -1.10 8.98
CA GLY A 179 -0.22 0.19 8.49
C GLY A 179 -0.14 1.27 9.57
N CYS A 180 -0.19 2.54 9.18
CA CYS A 180 -0.22 3.66 10.12
C CYS A 180 -1.65 3.93 10.58
N THR A 181 -1.90 3.86 11.88
CA THR A 181 -3.20 4.17 12.49
C THR A 181 -3.27 5.58 13.08
N ASP A 182 -2.22 6.39 12.90
CA ASP A 182 -2.23 7.79 13.33
C ASP A 182 -3.31 8.55 12.53
N PRO A 183 -4.33 9.12 13.21
CA PRO A 183 -5.41 9.82 12.53
C PRO A 183 -4.94 11.00 11.66
N GLU A 184 -3.86 11.68 12.05
CA GLU A 184 -3.30 12.80 11.29
C GLU A 184 -2.71 12.30 9.98
N ILE A 185 -1.92 11.21 10.02
CA ILE A 185 -1.35 10.58 8.83
C ILE A 185 -2.46 10.00 7.94
N VAL A 186 -3.43 9.29 8.53
CA VAL A 186 -4.57 8.71 7.78
C VAL A 186 -5.35 9.81 7.05
N SER A 187 -5.65 10.93 7.71
CA SER A 187 -6.33 12.05 7.06
C SER A 187 -5.46 12.72 6.00
N THR A 188 -4.16 12.77 6.22
CA THR A 188 -3.20 13.43 5.32
C THR A 188 -3.06 12.66 4.02
N VAL A 189 -2.86 11.35 4.08
CA VAL A 189 -2.62 10.53 2.87
C VAL A 189 -3.82 10.44 1.94
N GLN A 190 -5.03 10.76 2.43
CA GLN A 190 -6.25 10.84 1.63
C GLN A 190 -6.39 12.18 0.87
N GLN A 191 -5.57 13.19 1.18
CA GLN A 191 -5.58 14.46 0.46
C GLN A 191 -4.61 14.36 -0.73
N SER A 192 -5.14 14.21 -1.95
CA SER A 192 -4.32 14.07 -3.18
C SER A 192 -3.28 15.17 -3.38
N THR A 193 -3.52 16.38 -2.88
CA THR A 193 -2.62 17.54 -3.03
C THR A 193 -1.59 17.69 -1.91
N LEU A 194 -1.73 16.96 -0.78
CA LEU A 194 -0.80 16.98 0.37
C LEU A 194 -0.30 18.37 0.79
N SER A 195 -1.11 19.41 0.53
CA SER A 195 -0.74 20.82 0.74
C SER A 195 -0.48 21.15 2.22
N ARG A 196 -0.88 20.26 3.13
CA ARG A 196 -0.77 20.40 4.58
C ARG A 196 0.33 19.59 5.25
N VAL A 197 1.17 18.84 4.51
CA VAL A 197 2.31 18.12 5.12
C VAL A 197 3.44 19.08 5.47
N ASN A 198 3.20 20.06 6.34
CA ASN A 198 4.31 20.65 7.07
C ASN A 198 4.95 19.49 7.83
N ILE A 199 6.14 19.07 7.38
CA ILE A 199 6.96 18.11 8.10
C ILE A 199 7.35 18.83 9.38
N SER A 200 6.48 18.80 10.39
CA SER A 200 6.82 19.05 11.76
C SER A 200 7.63 17.83 12.18
N ALA A 201 8.89 17.80 11.72
CA ALA A 201 9.91 16.93 12.26
C ALA A 201 9.97 17.22 13.76
N LYS A 202 9.22 16.46 14.56
CA LYS A 202 9.48 16.35 15.99
C LYS A 202 10.82 15.65 16.09
N ILE A 203 11.88 16.45 16.11
CA ILE A 203 13.15 16.07 16.73
C ILE A 203 12.76 15.77 18.18
N LYS A 204 12.61 14.48 18.51
CA LYS A 204 12.71 14.04 19.89
C LYS A 204 14.16 14.28 20.29
N ILE A 205 14.39 15.36 21.03
CA ILE A 205 15.56 15.53 21.88
C ILE A 205 15.43 14.54 23.04
#